data_AF-A0A1M2VTZ9-F1
#
_entry.id   AF-A0A1M2VTZ9-F1
#
_cell.length_a   1.000
_cell.length_b   1.000
_cell.length_c   1.000
_cell.angle_alpha   90.00
_cell.angle_beta   90.00
_cell.angle_gamma   90.00
#
_symmetry.space_group_name_H-M   'P 1'
#
loop_
_entity.id
_entity.type
_entity.pdbx_description
1 polymer ?
#
loop_
_entity_poly.entity_id
_entity_poly.type
_entity_poly.pdbx_seq_one_letter_code
_entity_poly.pdbx_strand_id
1 'polypeptide(L)'
;MSLADLEHPHFPSASPAPSAAISILSSPRAKGKQVRSADFEDWENLKELFARAAERYDADDLPQALPLLRAVIRECHRFLMDHPDPSVVYADTTQNRSSRSPGAITPTEERLSRDWGMDTDASGSPHWNHRRRSSGRTAELPTAFHAIFGITLFLMGNLVAQDSSIVLPGEPDAPSTYWLAALDVFETGENLPSRTSGASLDTAEDWRMAIVWGRTLVCLADEKVTYNMKKAKEQAESSSNIGAAGEYCYYPSGSSFSMSEPQWPSSSPFHAIAQFRPPVTRRMSLYSASAHDIMVLAMDQFSRGIFHMPHPHYAPSHNPSFIHTPGASGAPAQSSGYFSAAHGPAAHYASPASDLSTASSHSPYQLAFSRPKELFTIASEVLGVAERLTSGTQRHYWASWADSVFNQMKNEADMDAWRGPILSARGRCWLVMGSAPVEDMEAALEAGRTEVLHSAEAEDAREGLAMAISFFERAKGQAALAVEAFPGLGVADDVSPLLAEALLVLANLTADENKREELYTRAQTEAGEDLQLDLDASMKGGKEDEPMDVS
;
A
#
# COMPACT_ATOMS: atom_id res chain seq x y z
N MET A 1 -50.86 -38.03 -20.80
CA MET A 1 -51.39 -36.87 -20.04
C MET A 1 -50.55 -35.67 -20.46
N SER A 2 -50.92 -35.07 -21.59
CA SER A 2 -51.63 -33.77 -21.69
C SER A 2 -50.76 -32.59 -21.26
N LEU A 3 -50.05 -32.04 -22.25
CA LEU A 3 -49.58 -30.67 -22.32
C LEU A 3 -50.79 -29.73 -22.44
N ALA A 4 -50.93 -28.76 -21.54
CA ALA A 4 -51.45 -27.42 -21.79
C ALA A 4 -51.49 -26.63 -20.46
N ASP A 5 -51.41 -25.31 -20.58
CA ASP A 5 -51.74 -24.29 -19.58
C ASP A 5 -50.64 -23.85 -18.62
N LEU A 6 -49.84 -22.88 -19.08
CA LEU A 6 -49.31 -21.81 -18.24
C LEU A 6 -49.38 -20.49 -19.00
N GLU A 7 -50.24 -19.64 -18.49
CA GLU A 7 -50.67 -18.34 -19.01
C GLU A 7 -49.54 -17.29 -18.93
N HIS A 8 -49.42 -16.49 -20.00
CA HIS A 8 -48.62 -15.27 -20.03
C HIS A 8 -49.43 -14.09 -19.46
N PRO A 9 -48.90 -13.32 -18.49
CA PRO A 9 -49.52 -12.05 -18.12
C PRO A 9 -49.07 -10.93 -19.06
N HIS A 10 -50.07 -10.31 -19.71
CA HIS A 10 -49.99 -9.04 -20.42
C HIS A 10 -49.59 -7.90 -19.48
N PHE A 11 -48.48 -7.21 -19.78
CA PHE A 11 -48.17 -5.90 -19.21
C PHE A 11 -48.60 -4.78 -20.18
N PRO A 12 -49.32 -3.74 -19.72
CA PRO A 12 -49.67 -2.60 -20.55
C PRO A 12 -48.48 -1.64 -20.71
N SER A 13 -48.11 -1.42 -21.97
CA SER A 13 -47.20 -0.36 -22.42
C SER A 13 -47.87 1.01 -22.27
N ALA A 14 -47.32 1.86 -21.41
CA ALA A 14 -47.69 3.27 -21.32
C ALA A 14 -46.42 4.12 -21.40
N SER A 15 -46.16 4.67 -22.59
CA SER A 15 -45.17 5.72 -22.82
C SER A 15 -45.74 7.09 -22.40
N PRO A 16 -45.06 7.87 -21.54
CA PRO A 16 -45.34 9.30 -21.42
C PRO A 16 -44.34 10.11 -22.25
N ALA A 17 -44.87 10.93 -23.15
CA ALA A 17 -44.14 11.98 -23.85
C ALA A 17 -43.79 13.14 -22.88
N PRO A 18 -42.63 13.79 -22.99
CA PRO A 18 -42.33 14.96 -22.17
C PRO A 18 -42.86 16.22 -22.85
N SER A 19 -43.85 16.86 -22.24
CA SER A 19 -44.31 18.20 -22.59
C SER A 19 -44.37 19.03 -21.31
N ALA A 20 -43.30 19.77 -21.01
CA ALA A 20 -43.25 20.73 -19.93
C ALA A 20 -42.82 22.09 -20.47
N ALA A 21 -43.83 22.95 -20.65
CA ALA A 21 -43.66 24.37 -20.90
C ALA A 21 -43.15 25.05 -19.61
N ILE A 22 -41.97 25.66 -19.69
CA ILE A 22 -41.39 26.47 -18.62
C ILE A 22 -42.14 27.80 -18.56
N SER A 23 -43.02 27.94 -17.56
CA SER A 23 -43.62 29.22 -17.19
C SER A 23 -42.62 30.01 -16.34
N ILE A 24 -42.09 31.09 -16.90
CA ILE A 24 -41.23 32.06 -16.21
C ILE A 24 -42.12 32.94 -15.32
N LEU A 25 -42.23 32.58 -14.04
CA LEU A 25 -42.73 33.46 -12.99
C LEU A 25 -41.54 34.07 -12.24
N SER A 26 -41.41 35.38 -12.39
CA SER A 26 -40.43 36.24 -11.75
C SER A 26 -40.63 36.28 -10.23
N SER A 27 -39.85 35.45 -9.53
CA SER A 27 -39.77 35.43 -8.07
C SER A 27 -38.97 36.63 -7.53
N PRO A 28 -39.35 37.23 -6.39
CA PRO A 28 -38.70 38.41 -5.84
C PRO A 28 -37.25 38.12 -5.43
N ARG A 29 -36.34 39.05 -5.79
CA ARG A 29 -34.91 39.09 -5.43
C ARG A 29 -34.69 38.85 -3.93
N ALA A 30 -34.50 37.59 -3.55
CA ALA A 30 -33.81 37.25 -2.31
C ALA A 30 -32.37 37.76 -2.44
N LYS A 31 -31.90 38.57 -1.49
CA LYS A 31 -30.49 38.97 -1.40
C LYS A 31 -29.68 37.70 -1.18
N GLY A 32 -29.20 37.09 -2.26
CA GLY A 32 -28.44 35.86 -2.23
C GLY A 32 -27.21 36.05 -1.35
N LYS A 33 -27.14 35.27 -0.26
CA LYS A 33 -25.88 35.03 0.46
C LYS A 33 -24.91 34.48 -0.59
N GLN A 34 -23.87 35.24 -0.93
CA GLN A 34 -22.79 34.69 -1.75
C GLN A 34 -22.28 33.45 -1.04
N VAL A 35 -22.34 32.31 -1.74
CA VAL A 35 -21.74 31.06 -1.26
C VAL A 35 -20.25 31.34 -1.16
N ARG A 36 -19.69 31.22 0.05
CA ARG A 36 -18.24 31.37 0.26
C ARG A 36 -17.57 30.17 -0.39
N SER A 37 -16.83 30.41 -1.46
CA SER A 37 -15.96 29.41 -2.11
C SER A 37 -14.79 29.09 -1.19
N ALA A 38 -14.38 27.82 -1.14
CA ALA A 38 -13.15 27.41 -0.48
C ALA A 38 -11.94 28.24 -0.96
N ASP A 39 -11.13 28.72 -0.03
CA ASP A 39 -9.93 29.51 -0.32
C ASP A 39 -8.65 28.87 0.25
N PHE A 40 -7.53 29.60 0.17
CA PHE A 40 -6.23 29.10 0.62
C PHE A 40 -6.15 28.90 2.15
N GLU A 41 -6.89 29.69 2.93
CA GLU A 41 -6.91 29.51 4.39
C GLU A 41 -7.63 28.20 4.76
N ASP A 42 -8.73 27.91 4.06
CA ASP A 42 -9.41 26.61 4.20
C ASP A 42 -8.50 25.43 3.84
N TRP A 43 -7.61 25.60 2.86
CA TRP A 43 -6.64 24.56 2.48
C TRP A 43 -5.61 24.30 3.59
N GLU A 44 -5.06 25.36 4.21
CA GLU A 44 -4.18 25.21 5.37
C GLU A 44 -4.90 24.53 6.55
N ASN A 45 -6.15 24.92 6.82
CA ASN A 45 -6.98 24.31 7.86
C ASN A 45 -7.24 22.82 7.59
N LEU A 46 -7.47 22.43 6.33
CA LEU A 46 -7.66 21.04 5.92
C LEU A 46 -6.39 20.20 6.19
N LYS A 47 -5.21 20.73 5.87
CA LYS A 47 -3.93 20.05 6.16
C LYS A 47 -3.72 19.85 7.65
N GLU A 48 -3.97 20.88 8.47
CA GLU A 48 -3.86 20.78 9.92
C GLU A 48 -4.85 19.76 10.51
N LEU A 49 -6.09 19.77 10.01
CA LEU A 49 -7.11 18.81 10.40
C LEU A 49 -6.71 17.37 10.05
N PHE A 50 -6.19 17.14 8.83
CA PHE A 50 -5.70 15.84 8.41
C PHE A 50 -4.50 15.38 9.23
N ALA A 51 -3.51 16.24 9.47
CA ALA A 51 -2.34 15.90 10.26
C ALA A 51 -2.72 15.45 11.68
N ARG A 52 -3.66 16.15 12.33
CA ARG A 52 -4.22 15.75 13.62
C ARG A 52 -4.96 14.42 13.55
N ALA A 53 -5.76 14.19 12.51
CA ALA A 53 -6.48 12.93 12.32
C ALA A 53 -5.52 11.74 12.18
N ALA A 54 -4.49 11.89 11.34
CA ALA A 54 -3.47 10.89 11.09
C ALA A 54 -2.60 10.61 12.33
N GLU A 55 -2.21 11.64 13.08
CA GLU A 55 -1.48 11.48 14.35
C GLU A 55 -2.27 10.63 15.36
N ARG A 56 -3.58 10.91 15.48
CA ARG A 56 -4.46 10.14 16.38
C ARG A 56 -4.65 8.70 15.91
N TYR A 57 -4.75 8.49 14.60
CA TYR A 57 -4.83 7.16 14.01
C TYR A 57 -3.54 6.37 14.28
N ASP A 58 -2.37 6.96 14.05
CA ASP A 58 -1.07 6.32 14.27
C ASP A 58 -0.79 6.02 15.76
N ALA A 59 -1.38 6.80 16.66
CA ALA A 59 -1.34 6.59 18.10
C ALA A 59 -2.36 5.56 18.61
N ASP A 60 -3.11 4.90 17.71
CA ASP A 60 -4.18 3.95 18.02
C ASP A 60 -5.31 4.55 18.91
N ASP A 61 -5.51 5.86 18.82
CA ASP A 61 -6.53 6.63 19.55
C ASP A 61 -7.81 6.75 18.70
N LEU A 62 -8.40 5.60 18.37
CA LEU A 62 -9.54 5.49 17.47
C LEU A 62 -10.74 6.39 17.83
N PRO A 63 -11.13 6.56 19.11
CA PRO A 63 -12.23 7.44 19.50
C PRO A 63 -11.99 8.91 19.10
N GLN A 64 -10.73 9.36 19.05
CA GLN A 64 -10.38 10.73 18.63
C GLN A 64 -10.09 10.81 17.13
N ALA A 65 -9.48 9.78 16.53
CA ALA A 65 -9.16 9.75 15.10
C ALA A 65 -10.42 9.77 14.23
N LEU A 66 -11.40 8.92 14.56
CA LEU A 66 -12.61 8.71 13.77
C LEU A 66 -13.42 10.00 13.49
N PRO A 67 -13.79 10.85 14.47
CA PRO A 67 -14.52 12.08 14.19
C PRO A 67 -13.69 13.09 13.38
N LEU A 68 -12.36 13.09 13.51
CA LEU A 68 -11.46 13.93 12.74
C LEU A 68 -11.39 13.47 11.28
N LEU A 69 -11.23 12.17 11.02
CA LEU A 69 -11.25 11.61 9.65
C LEU A 69 -12.57 11.94 8.93
N ARG A 70 -13.71 11.80 9.61
CA ARG A 70 -15.01 12.23 9.05
C ARG A 70 -15.05 13.74 8.76
N ALA A 71 -14.44 14.56 9.61
CA ALA A 71 -14.36 16.00 9.37
C ALA A 71 -13.50 16.32 8.13
N VAL A 72 -12.38 15.63 7.95
CA VAL A 72 -11.55 15.73 6.73
C VAL A 72 -12.35 15.34 5.48
N ILE A 73 -13.08 14.21 5.49
CA ILE A 73 -13.93 13.78 4.36
C ILE A 73 -14.97 14.84 4.01
N ARG A 74 -15.64 15.42 5.02
CA ARG A 74 -16.64 16.48 4.80
C ARG A 74 -16.02 17.72 4.18
N GLU A 75 -14.82 18.09 4.62
CA GLU A 75 -14.12 19.26 4.10
C GLU A 75 -13.62 19.02 2.67
N CYS A 76 -13.04 17.84 2.38
CA CYS A 76 -12.70 17.45 1.01
C CYS A 76 -13.91 17.45 0.07
N HIS A 77 -15.07 16.98 0.54
CA HIS A 77 -16.31 17.07 -0.22
C HIS A 77 -16.70 18.52 -0.53
N ARG A 78 -16.61 19.42 0.45
CA ARG A 78 -16.87 20.85 0.24
C ARG A 78 -15.95 21.45 -0.83
N PHE A 79 -14.65 21.12 -0.78
CA PHE A 79 -13.68 21.54 -1.80
C PHE A 79 -14.07 21.07 -3.20
N LEU A 80 -14.48 19.81 -3.37
CA LEU A 80 -14.90 19.28 -4.67
C LEU A 80 -16.18 19.92 -5.21
N MET A 81 -17.07 20.39 -4.32
CA MET A 81 -18.28 21.10 -4.72
C MET A 81 -17.99 22.55 -5.17
N ASP A 82 -16.99 23.19 -4.57
CA ASP A 82 -16.58 24.55 -4.91
C ASP A 82 -15.64 24.59 -6.13
N HIS A 83 -14.77 23.58 -6.26
CA HIS A 83 -13.71 23.52 -7.27
C HIS A 83 -13.65 22.13 -7.93
N PRO A 84 -13.91 22.02 -9.24
CA PRO A 84 -13.68 20.78 -10.00
C PRO A 84 -12.23 20.30 -9.95
N ASP A 85 -11.28 21.24 -9.85
CA ASP A 85 -9.86 20.97 -9.64
C ASP A 85 -9.41 21.74 -8.38
N PRO A 86 -9.34 21.09 -7.21
CA PRO A 86 -8.93 21.76 -5.97
C PRO A 86 -7.51 22.31 -6.00
N SER A 87 -6.65 21.86 -6.92
CA SER A 87 -5.26 22.34 -7.02
C SER A 87 -5.17 23.83 -7.35
N VAL A 88 -6.20 24.41 -7.96
CA VAL A 88 -6.25 25.86 -8.27
C VAL A 88 -6.16 26.76 -7.03
N VAL A 89 -6.45 26.22 -5.85
CA VAL A 89 -6.43 26.96 -4.58
C VAL A 89 -5.00 27.17 -4.07
N TYR A 90 -4.11 26.20 -4.27
CA TYR A 90 -2.79 26.15 -3.62
C TYR A 90 -1.61 25.94 -4.57
N ALA A 91 -1.83 25.32 -5.74
CA ALA A 91 -0.78 25.20 -6.74
C ALA A 91 -0.54 26.58 -7.33
N ASP A 92 0.69 27.08 -7.21
CA ASP A 92 1.08 28.36 -7.78
C ASP A 92 0.74 28.34 -9.28
N THR A 93 -0.30 29.07 -9.66
CA THR A 93 -0.64 29.28 -11.05
C THR A 93 0.46 30.17 -11.60
N THR A 94 1.54 29.54 -12.09
CA THR A 94 2.62 30.21 -12.82
C THR A 94 2.10 30.95 -14.07
N GLN A 95 0.81 30.81 -14.36
CA GLN A 95 0.01 31.66 -15.25
C GLN A 95 -0.04 33.12 -14.78
N ASN A 96 0.92 33.88 -15.31
CA ASN A 96 0.91 35.31 -15.63
C ASN A 96 2.18 36.05 -15.22
N ARG A 97 3.33 35.37 -15.17
CA ARG A 97 4.47 35.99 -15.85
C ARG A 97 4.12 35.97 -17.32
N SER A 98 3.40 37.02 -17.71
CA SER A 98 3.01 37.34 -19.06
C SER A 98 4.09 36.83 -19.97
N SER A 99 3.71 35.96 -20.88
CA SER A 99 4.36 35.87 -22.18
C SER A 99 4.51 37.31 -22.69
N ARG A 100 5.58 37.99 -22.27
CA ARG A 100 6.42 38.70 -23.20
C ARG A 100 6.73 37.63 -24.20
N SER A 101 5.88 37.57 -25.24
CA SER A 101 6.20 36.96 -26.51
C SER A 101 7.70 37.16 -26.68
N PRO A 102 8.52 36.10 -26.82
CA PRO A 102 9.95 36.28 -27.02
C PRO A 102 10.07 37.22 -28.21
N GLY A 103 10.35 38.49 -27.91
CA GLY A 103 10.15 39.57 -28.87
C GLY A 103 11.18 39.36 -29.94
N ALA A 104 10.75 38.78 -31.07
CA ALA A 104 11.52 38.43 -32.25
C ALA A 104 12.87 37.73 -31.99
N ILE A 105 13.07 36.58 -32.63
CA ILE A 105 14.36 35.87 -32.71
C ILE A 105 15.33 36.64 -33.64
N THR A 106 15.46 37.94 -33.43
CA THR A 106 16.59 38.72 -33.92
C THR A 106 17.36 39.15 -32.68
N PRO A 107 18.53 38.55 -32.41
CA PRO A 107 19.44 39.10 -31.42
C PRO A 107 19.70 40.55 -31.80
N THR A 108 19.19 41.52 -31.03
CA THR A 108 19.71 42.88 -31.15
C THR A 108 21.16 42.82 -30.69
N GLU A 109 22.04 43.44 -31.47
CA GLU A 109 23.50 43.47 -31.30
C GLU A 109 23.91 43.88 -29.87
N GLU A 110 23.08 44.65 -29.17
CA GLU A 110 23.23 45.02 -27.76
C GLU A 110 23.32 43.84 -26.78
N ARG A 111 22.67 42.70 -27.06
CA ARG A 111 22.68 41.53 -26.17
C ARG A 111 24.00 40.75 -26.24
N LEU A 112 24.64 40.75 -27.41
CA LEU A 112 25.98 40.21 -27.60
C LEU A 112 27.05 41.03 -26.87
N SER A 113 26.90 42.37 -26.83
CA SER A 113 27.83 43.24 -26.10
C SER A 113 27.71 43.12 -24.58
N ARG A 114 26.54 42.75 -24.06
CA ARG A 114 26.31 42.66 -22.60
C ARG A 114 26.78 41.34 -21.99
N ASP A 115 26.66 40.24 -22.73
CA ASP A 115 26.98 38.91 -22.21
C ASP A 115 28.45 38.51 -22.47
N TRP A 116 29.17 39.25 -23.32
CA TRP A 116 30.62 39.08 -23.59
C TRP A 116 31.46 40.34 -23.35
N GLY A 117 30.85 41.41 -22.84
CA GLY A 117 31.55 42.65 -22.51
C GLY A 117 32.50 42.41 -21.34
N MET A 118 33.81 42.45 -21.61
CA MET A 118 34.84 42.45 -20.59
C MET A 118 34.60 43.63 -19.64
N ASP A 119 34.45 43.32 -18.35
CA ASP A 119 34.35 44.28 -17.27
C ASP A 119 35.47 45.33 -17.39
N THR A 120 35.06 46.57 -17.61
CA THR A 120 35.89 47.74 -17.32
C THR A 120 35.31 48.39 -16.08
N ASP A 121 36.16 48.45 -15.05
CA ASP A 121 35.89 48.97 -13.73
C ASP A 121 35.27 50.38 -13.77
N ALA A 122 34.04 50.52 -13.25
CA ALA A 122 33.48 51.83 -12.92
C ALA A 122 32.58 51.74 -11.68
N SER A 123 33.22 51.99 -10.54
CA SER A 123 32.73 52.70 -9.36
C SER A 123 31.29 53.26 -9.38
N GLY A 124 30.49 52.76 -8.42
CA GLY A 124 29.64 53.60 -7.58
C GLY A 124 28.15 53.67 -7.92
N SER A 125 27.34 52.79 -7.35
CA SER A 125 25.97 53.16 -6.96
C SER A 125 25.42 52.28 -5.82
N PRO A 126 25.27 52.81 -4.59
CA PRO A 126 24.62 52.11 -3.49
C PRO A 126 23.11 52.40 -3.52
N HIS A 127 22.35 51.70 -4.36
CA HIS A 127 20.90 51.83 -4.39
C HIS A 127 20.19 50.58 -3.84
N TRP A 128 19.92 50.64 -2.54
CA TRP A 128 18.75 50.09 -1.83
C TRP A 128 18.32 48.66 -2.17
N ASN A 129 18.90 47.73 -1.41
CA ASN A 129 18.41 46.37 -1.18
C ASN A 129 17.04 46.37 -0.47
N HIS A 130 15.96 46.60 -1.22
CA HIS A 130 14.62 46.11 -0.85
C HIS A 130 14.32 44.82 -1.61
N ARG A 131 15.16 43.79 -1.42
CA ARG A 131 14.70 42.41 -1.61
C ARG A 131 13.63 42.18 -0.54
N ARG A 132 12.37 42.47 -0.89
CA ARG A 132 11.23 41.88 -0.18
C ARG A 132 11.54 40.41 -0.07
N ARG A 133 11.79 39.95 1.17
CA ARG A 133 11.69 38.54 1.53
C ARG A 133 10.25 38.15 1.22
N SER A 134 9.97 37.84 -0.04
CA SER A 134 8.85 37.00 -0.41
C SER A 134 9.15 35.72 0.33
N SER A 135 8.51 35.49 1.48
CA SER A 135 8.54 34.18 2.12
C SER A 135 8.08 33.22 1.03
N GLY A 136 9.02 32.45 0.48
CA GLY A 136 8.74 31.57 -0.63
C GLY A 136 7.61 30.65 -0.18
N ARG A 137 6.44 30.80 -0.79
CA ARG A 137 5.40 29.80 -0.66
C ARG A 137 6.03 28.52 -1.18
N THR A 138 6.13 27.51 -0.34
CA THR A 138 6.56 26.19 -0.78
C THR A 138 5.51 25.73 -1.78
N ALA A 139 5.90 25.64 -3.06
CA ALA A 139 5.00 25.16 -4.10
C ALA A 139 4.58 23.74 -3.76
N GLU A 140 3.31 23.55 -3.44
CA GLU A 140 2.77 22.23 -3.13
C GLU A 140 2.49 21.46 -4.40
N LEU A 141 2.55 20.13 -4.29
CA LEU A 141 2.26 19.25 -5.41
C LEU A 141 0.79 19.38 -5.80
N PRO A 142 0.44 19.45 -7.10
CA PRO A 142 -0.96 19.48 -7.54
C PRO A 142 -1.80 18.33 -6.97
N THR A 143 -1.17 17.18 -6.69
CA THR A 143 -1.81 15.98 -6.11
C THR A 143 -2.08 16.07 -4.61
N ALA A 144 -1.60 17.08 -3.89
CA ALA A 144 -1.65 17.12 -2.42
C ALA A 144 -3.08 16.96 -1.86
N PHE A 145 -4.08 17.60 -2.47
CA PHE A 145 -5.48 17.41 -2.09
C PHE A 145 -5.94 15.95 -2.23
N HIS A 146 -5.64 15.33 -3.37
CA HIS A 146 -6.05 13.97 -3.67
C HIS A 146 -5.31 12.96 -2.78
N ALA A 147 -4.06 13.24 -2.42
CA ALA A 147 -3.34 12.46 -1.42
C ALA A 147 -4.05 12.51 -0.07
N ILE A 148 -4.36 13.69 0.48
CA ILE A 148 -5.08 13.83 1.76
C ILE A 148 -6.42 13.09 1.71
N PHE A 149 -7.21 13.32 0.65
CA PHE A 149 -8.55 12.78 0.58
C PHE A 149 -8.54 11.25 0.41
N GLY A 150 -7.71 10.73 -0.50
CA GLY A 150 -7.58 9.30 -0.72
C GLY A 150 -6.99 8.56 0.48
N ILE A 151 -5.98 9.13 1.17
CA ILE A 151 -5.44 8.55 2.40
C ILE A 151 -6.51 8.51 3.49
N THR A 152 -7.29 9.59 3.66
CA THR A 152 -8.37 9.62 4.66
C THR A 152 -9.43 8.55 4.39
N LEU A 153 -9.80 8.34 3.12
CA LEU A 153 -10.71 7.26 2.72
C LEU A 153 -10.11 5.88 3.00
N PHE A 154 -8.83 5.67 2.69
CA PHE A 154 -8.11 4.43 3.03
C PHE A 154 -8.14 4.15 4.54
N LEU A 155 -7.78 5.13 5.37
CA LEU A 155 -7.81 4.99 6.82
C LEU A 155 -9.22 4.67 7.34
N MET A 156 -10.25 5.35 6.81
CA MET A 156 -11.64 5.06 7.17
C MET A 156 -12.05 3.63 6.78
N GLY A 157 -11.64 3.16 5.59
CA GLY A 157 -11.86 1.78 5.17
C GLY A 157 -11.23 0.76 6.10
N ASN A 158 -10.02 1.02 6.60
CA ASN A 158 -9.35 0.16 7.57
C ASN A 158 -10.10 0.10 8.91
N LEU A 159 -10.61 1.24 9.40
CA LEU A 159 -11.40 1.25 10.63
C LEU A 159 -12.70 0.44 10.48
N VAL A 160 -13.39 0.57 9.33
CA VAL A 160 -14.61 -0.19 9.04
C VAL A 160 -14.32 -1.68 8.89
N ALA A 161 -13.17 -2.05 8.33
CA ALA A 161 -12.74 -3.44 8.25
C ALA A 161 -12.46 -4.07 9.62
N GLN A 162 -11.94 -3.28 10.57
CA GLN A 162 -11.70 -3.71 11.95
C GLN A 162 -13.01 -3.81 12.76
N ASP A 163 -13.87 -2.80 12.65
CA ASP A 163 -15.15 -2.74 13.36
C ASP A 163 -16.21 -2.03 12.49
N SER A 164 -17.13 -2.81 11.92
CA SER A 164 -18.22 -2.27 11.10
C SER A 164 -19.29 -1.53 11.90
N SER A 165 -19.31 -1.66 13.24
CA SER A 165 -20.29 -1.00 14.09
C SER A 165 -20.07 0.51 14.21
N ILE A 166 -18.88 1.01 13.84
CA ILE A 166 -18.54 2.43 13.90
C ILE A 166 -19.26 3.25 12.82
N VAL A 167 -19.82 2.61 11.80
CA VAL A 167 -20.44 3.23 10.62
C VAL A 167 -21.74 3.93 11.00
N LEU A 168 -21.88 5.19 10.59
CA LEU A 168 -23.10 5.97 10.84
C LEU A 168 -24.20 5.68 9.81
N PRO A 169 -25.48 5.94 10.11
CA PRO A 169 -26.55 5.79 9.13
C PRO A 169 -26.30 6.60 7.85
N GLY A 170 -26.28 5.91 6.71
CA GLY A 170 -26.02 6.51 5.39
C GLY A 170 -24.56 6.53 4.97
N GLU A 171 -23.63 6.15 5.85
CA GLU A 171 -22.26 5.80 5.47
C GLU A 171 -22.21 4.37 4.90
N PRO A 172 -21.28 4.05 3.97
CA PRO A 172 -21.05 2.68 3.55
C PRO A 172 -20.62 1.78 4.71
N ASP A 173 -21.17 0.59 4.79
CA ASP A 173 -20.83 -0.44 5.78
C ASP A 173 -19.71 -1.39 5.31
N ALA A 174 -19.49 -1.49 4.00
CA ALA A 174 -18.43 -2.29 3.42
C ALA A 174 -17.10 -1.49 3.31
N PRO A 175 -15.98 -2.00 3.86
CA PRO A 175 -14.68 -1.31 3.82
C PRO A 175 -14.18 -1.10 2.38
N SER A 176 -14.42 -2.07 1.49
CA SER A 176 -14.11 -1.96 0.07
C SER A 176 -14.74 -0.77 -0.64
N THR A 177 -15.87 -0.26 -0.17
CA THR A 177 -16.47 0.96 -0.73
C THR A 177 -15.56 2.17 -0.51
N TYR A 178 -14.94 2.27 0.65
CA TYR A 178 -13.98 3.32 0.97
C TYR A 178 -12.66 3.14 0.19
N TRP A 179 -12.14 1.91 0.10
CA TRP A 179 -10.93 1.62 -0.66
C TRP A 179 -11.10 1.91 -2.16
N LEU A 180 -12.20 1.48 -2.77
CA LEU A 180 -12.51 1.80 -4.17
C LEU A 180 -12.73 3.31 -4.39
N ALA A 181 -13.26 4.02 -3.41
CA ALA A 181 -13.36 5.49 -3.47
C ALA A 181 -11.98 6.16 -3.36
N ALA A 182 -11.08 5.63 -2.52
CA ALA A 182 -9.71 6.10 -2.42
C ALA A 182 -8.97 5.94 -3.75
N LEU A 183 -9.10 4.78 -4.42
CA LEU A 183 -8.52 4.56 -5.75
C LEU A 183 -9.02 5.57 -6.79
N ASP A 184 -10.33 5.82 -6.84
CA ASP A 184 -10.91 6.82 -7.76
C ASP A 184 -10.31 8.23 -7.50
N VAL A 185 -10.11 8.59 -6.23
CA VAL A 185 -9.50 9.88 -5.85
C VAL A 185 -8.03 9.94 -6.26
N PHE A 186 -7.25 8.88 -6.04
CA PHE A 186 -5.85 8.85 -6.46
C PHE A 186 -5.71 8.90 -8.00
N GLU A 187 -6.55 8.16 -8.73
CA GLU A 187 -6.62 8.20 -10.19
C GLU A 187 -6.97 9.60 -10.70
N THR A 188 -7.94 10.27 -10.06
CA THR A 188 -8.30 11.65 -10.41
C THR A 188 -7.11 12.59 -10.21
N GLY A 189 -6.38 12.44 -9.09
CA GLY A 189 -5.18 13.21 -8.80
C GLY A 189 -4.06 13.01 -9.82
N GLU A 190 -3.83 11.79 -10.28
CA GLU A 190 -2.84 11.50 -11.33
C GLU A 190 -3.21 12.10 -12.68
N ASN A 191 -4.50 12.14 -13.00
CA ASN A 191 -5.00 12.62 -14.28
C ASN A 191 -5.30 14.14 -14.28
N LEU A 192 -4.83 14.90 -13.28
CA LEU A 192 -5.04 16.34 -13.23
C LEU A 192 -4.46 17.06 -14.47
N PRO A 193 -5.20 18.02 -15.08
CA PRO A 193 -4.73 18.74 -16.28
C PRO A 193 -3.39 19.48 -16.09
N SER A 194 -3.13 19.93 -14.86
CA SER A 194 -1.87 20.58 -14.49
C SER A 194 -0.65 19.68 -14.72
N ARG A 195 -0.80 18.35 -14.59
CA ARG A 195 0.25 17.35 -14.87
C ARG A 195 0.32 16.96 -16.35
N THR A 196 -0.81 16.86 -17.04
CA THR A 196 -0.83 16.39 -18.44
C THR A 196 -0.39 17.44 -19.45
N SER A 197 -0.24 18.70 -19.06
CA SER A 197 0.10 19.83 -19.93
C SER A 197 1.52 19.80 -20.53
N GLY A 198 2.34 18.78 -20.24
CA GLY A 198 3.65 18.54 -20.85
C GLY A 198 4.77 19.52 -20.46
N ALA A 199 4.43 20.63 -19.78
CA ALA A 199 5.39 21.63 -19.32
C ALA A 199 6.10 21.25 -18.01
N SER A 200 5.66 20.16 -17.35
CA SER A 200 6.11 19.76 -16.01
C SER A 200 6.66 18.34 -16.00
N LEU A 201 7.73 18.10 -16.78
CA LEU A 201 8.45 16.83 -16.79
C LEU A 201 9.21 16.55 -15.48
N ASP A 202 9.22 17.48 -14.52
CA ASP A 202 10.02 17.42 -13.30
C ASP A 202 9.20 17.61 -12.02
N THR A 203 7.87 17.46 -12.05
CA THR A 203 7.10 17.42 -10.80
C THR A 203 7.44 16.15 -10.04
N ALA A 204 8.09 16.32 -8.88
CA ALA A 204 8.30 15.25 -7.92
C ALA A 204 6.99 14.50 -7.67
N GLU A 205 7.05 13.17 -7.76
CA GLU A 205 5.91 12.32 -7.46
C GLU A 205 5.63 12.35 -5.95
N ASP A 206 4.35 12.40 -5.58
CA ASP A 206 3.96 12.25 -4.17
C ASP A 206 4.06 10.77 -3.76
N TRP A 207 5.23 10.41 -3.23
CA TRP A 207 5.49 9.04 -2.78
C TRP A 207 4.46 8.55 -1.76
N ARG A 208 3.87 9.43 -0.93
CA ARG A 208 2.86 9.02 0.08
C ARG A 208 1.60 8.52 -0.60
N MET A 209 1.16 9.25 -1.63
CA MET A 209 0.02 8.85 -2.44
C MET A 209 0.27 7.49 -3.10
N ALA A 210 1.44 7.29 -3.71
CA ALA A 210 1.80 6.03 -4.34
C ALA A 210 1.85 4.85 -3.35
N ILE A 211 2.45 5.03 -2.18
CA ILE A 211 2.48 4.00 -1.13
C ILE A 211 1.06 3.65 -0.68
N VAL A 212 0.25 4.64 -0.31
CA VAL A 212 -1.11 4.36 0.20
C VAL A 212 -2.02 3.82 -0.90
N TRP A 213 -1.81 4.20 -2.15
CA TRP A 213 -2.45 3.56 -3.30
C TRP A 213 -2.11 2.08 -3.37
N GLY A 214 -0.82 1.72 -3.32
CA GLY A 214 -0.37 0.33 -3.27
C GLY A 214 -1.01 -0.44 -2.12
N ARG A 215 -1.03 0.12 -0.91
CA ARG A 215 -1.65 -0.50 0.28
C ARG A 215 -3.16 -0.70 0.11
N THR A 216 -3.85 0.28 -0.49
CA THR A 216 -5.28 0.19 -0.82
C THR A 216 -5.55 -0.99 -1.76
N LEU A 217 -4.68 -1.22 -2.75
CA LEU A 217 -4.78 -2.38 -3.65
C LEU A 217 -4.53 -3.70 -2.90
N VAL A 218 -3.58 -3.74 -1.97
CA VAL A 218 -3.34 -4.92 -1.12
C VAL A 218 -4.56 -5.25 -0.27
N CYS A 219 -5.22 -4.26 0.36
CA CYS A 219 -6.48 -4.49 1.10
C CYS A 219 -7.59 -5.09 0.22
N LEU A 220 -7.71 -4.65 -1.04
CA LEU A 220 -8.67 -5.23 -1.98
C LEU A 220 -8.28 -6.66 -2.40
N ALA A 221 -6.98 -6.94 -2.58
CA ALA A 221 -6.52 -8.30 -2.84
C ALA A 221 -6.84 -9.23 -1.64
N ASP A 222 -6.63 -8.73 -0.42
CA ASP A 222 -6.91 -9.41 0.84
C ASP A 222 -8.40 -9.78 1.00
N GLU A 223 -9.31 -8.83 0.75
CA GLU A 223 -10.76 -9.06 0.79
C GLU A 223 -11.18 -10.09 -0.27
N LYS A 224 -10.54 -10.07 -1.45
CA LYS A 224 -10.81 -11.02 -2.53
C LYS A 224 -10.38 -12.44 -2.18
N VAL A 225 -9.20 -12.60 -1.56
CA VAL A 225 -8.75 -13.89 -1.03
C VAL A 225 -9.70 -14.41 0.04
N THR A 226 -10.05 -13.56 1.01
CA THR A 226 -10.96 -13.90 2.11
C THR A 226 -12.33 -14.35 1.61
N TYR A 227 -12.89 -13.64 0.63
CA TYR A 227 -14.16 -14.00 -0.01
C TYR A 227 -14.08 -15.36 -0.73
N ASN A 228 -13.01 -15.59 -1.50
CA ASN A 228 -12.83 -16.86 -2.21
C ASN A 228 -12.69 -18.04 -1.25
N MET A 229 -11.95 -17.88 -0.15
CA MET A 229 -11.82 -18.91 0.89
C MET A 229 -13.17 -19.22 1.54
N LYS A 230 -13.95 -18.18 1.91
CA LYS A 230 -15.29 -18.36 2.48
C LYS A 230 -16.20 -19.11 1.52
N LYS A 231 -16.20 -18.75 0.24
CA LYS A 231 -17.03 -19.38 -0.78
C LYS A 231 -16.64 -20.83 -1.04
N ALA A 232 -15.33 -21.14 -1.05
CA ALA A 232 -14.82 -22.50 -1.16
C ALA A 232 -15.27 -23.36 0.04
N LYS A 233 -15.25 -22.80 1.25
CA LYS A 233 -15.74 -23.48 2.46
C LYS A 233 -17.25 -23.77 2.39
N GLU A 234 -18.06 -22.78 2.02
CA GLU A 234 -19.51 -22.94 1.83
C GLU A 234 -19.84 -24.04 0.78
N GLN A 235 -19.03 -24.13 -0.28
CA GLN A 235 -19.15 -25.18 -1.30
C GLN A 235 -18.77 -26.56 -0.76
N ALA A 236 -17.69 -26.68 0.03
CA ALA A 236 -17.30 -27.94 0.66
C ALA A 236 -18.38 -28.46 1.63
N GLU A 237 -18.97 -27.56 2.43
CA GLU A 237 -20.08 -27.86 3.35
C GLU A 237 -21.39 -28.21 2.63
N SER A 238 -21.63 -27.63 1.46
CA SER A 238 -22.80 -27.96 0.64
C SER A 238 -22.66 -29.30 -0.07
N SER A 239 -21.45 -29.63 -0.52
CA SER A 239 -21.15 -30.87 -1.25
C SER A 239 -21.19 -32.10 -0.35
N SER A 240 -20.88 -31.97 0.95
CA SER A 240 -20.98 -33.08 1.90
C SER A 240 -22.42 -33.53 2.18
N ASN A 241 -23.42 -32.70 1.87
CA ASN A 241 -24.84 -32.97 2.17
C ASN A 241 -25.62 -33.59 1.01
N ILE A 242 -25.11 -33.58 -0.22
CA ILE A 242 -25.85 -34.09 -1.38
C ILE A 242 -24.92 -34.98 -2.20
N GLY A 243 -25.21 -36.28 -2.26
CA GLY A 243 -24.54 -37.26 -3.12
C GLY A 243 -24.71 -37.04 -4.64
N ALA A 244 -24.84 -35.78 -5.08
CA ALA A 244 -24.92 -35.37 -6.46
C ALA A 244 -23.51 -35.20 -7.03
N ALA A 245 -22.85 -36.33 -7.26
CA ALA A 245 -21.69 -36.41 -8.13
C ALA A 245 -22.14 -36.02 -9.56
N GLY A 246 -21.81 -34.81 -10.03
CA GLY A 246 -21.89 -34.56 -11.47
C GLY A 246 -21.90 -33.13 -11.98
N GLU A 247 -22.26 -32.12 -11.20
CA GLU A 247 -22.46 -30.78 -11.76
C GLU A 247 -21.38 -29.79 -11.29
N TYR A 248 -20.23 -29.82 -11.96
CA TYR A 248 -19.19 -28.80 -11.90
C TYR A 248 -19.76 -27.47 -12.45
N CYS A 249 -20.52 -26.74 -11.65
CA CYS A 249 -20.91 -25.37 -11.99
C CYS A 249 -19.67 -24.48 -11.92
N TYR A 250 -19.13 -24.15 -13.09
CA TYR A 250 -18.16 -23.07 -13.28
C TYR A 250 -18.85 -21.75 -12.92
N TYR A 251 -18.94 -21.44 -11.62
CA TYR A 251 -19.45 -20.15 -11.20
C TYR A 251 -18.40 -19.10 -11.56
N PRO A 252 -18.78 -18.09 -12.36
CA PRO A 252 -17.87 -17.00 -12.68
C PRO A 252 -17.35 -16.42 -11.36
N SER A 253 -16.04 -16.25 -11.30
CA SER A 253 -15.29 -15.72 -10.16
C SER A 253 -16.03 -14.51 -9.58
N GLY A 254 -16.82 -14.76 -8.53
CA GLY A 254 -17.63 -13.72 -7.92
C GLY A 254 -16.66 -12.76 -7.25
N SER A 255 -16.69 -11.48 -7.63
CA SER A 255 -15.95 -10.47 -6.89
C SER A 255 -16.61 -10.28 -5.52
N SER A 256 -15.81 -10.07 -4.48
CA SER A 256 -16.28 -9.59 -3.17
C SER A 256 -16.99 -8.24 -3.27
N PHE A 257 -16.64 -7.45 -4.30
CA PHE A 257 -17.16 -6.12 -4.53
C PHE A 257 -18.25 -6.12 -5.60
N SER A 258 -19.31 -5.33 -5.40
CA SER A 258 -20.38 -5.14 -6.39
C SER A 258 -19.87 -4.53 -7.70
N MET A 259 -20.26 -5.11 -8.84
CA MET A 259 -19.99 -4.52 -10.16
C MET A 259 -20.79 -3.22 -10.37
N SER A 260 -22.02 -3.19 -9.87
CA SER A 260 -22.87 -2.00 -9.96
C SER A 260 -22.47 -1.01 -8.88
N GLU A 261 -22.19 0.22 -9.30
CA GLU A 261 -21.95 1.30 -8.37
C GLU A 261 -23.24 1.65 -7.61
N PRO A 262 -23.17 1.80 -6.28
CA PRO A 262 -24.31 2.28 -5.50
C PRO A 262 -24.71 3.69 -5.92
N GLN A 263 -26.02 3.96 -5.97
CA GLN A 263 -26.52 5.31 -6.21
C GLN A 263 -26.36 6.16 -4.95
N TRP A 264 -25.35 7.03 -4.93
CA TRP A 264 -25.09 7.94 -3.83
C TRP A 264 -25.94 9.20 -3.92
N PRO A 265 -26.53 9.67 -2.80
CA PRO A 265 -27.25 10.94 -2.78
C PRO A 265 -26.28 12.10 -3.07
N SER A 266 -26.75 13.17 -3.68
CA SER A 266 -25.90 14.31 -4.06
C SER A 266 -25.21 15.02 -2.89
N SER A 267 -25.68 14.80 -1.66
CA SER A 267 -25.05 15.30 -0.43
C SER A 267 -23.91 14.40 0.07
N SER A 268 -23.72 13.22 -0.52
CA SER A 268 -22.69 12.27 -0.11
C SER A 268 -21.35 12.60 -0.75
N PRO A 269 -20.23 12.51 -0.01
CA PRO A 269 -18.89 12.63 -0.60
C PRO A 269 -18.66 11.62 -1.73
N PHE A 270 -19.27 10.43 -1.64
CA PHE A 270 -19.15 9.39 -2.66
C PHE A 270 -19.81 9.76 -3.99
N HIS A 271 -20.84 10.61 -3.96
CA HIS A 271 -21.44 11.15 -5.17
C HIS A 271 -20.47 12.08 -5.90
N ALA A 272 -19.81 12.99 -5.17
CA ALA A 272 -18.81 13.87 -5.75
C ALA A 272 -17.63 13.09 -6.33
N ILE A 273 -17.11 12.08 -5.61
CA ILE A 273 -16.04 11.20 -6.12
C ILE A 273 -16.49 10.52 -7.42
N ALA A 274 -17.68 9.93 -7.44
CA ALA A 274 -18.22 9.27 -8.63
C ALA A 274 -18.40 10.22 -9.83
N GLN A 275 -18.68 11.51 -9.57
CA GLN A 275 -18.85 12.53 -10.60
C GLN A 275 -17.51 12.97 -11.22
N PHE A 276 -16.44 13.06 -10.42
CA PHE A 276 -15.14 13.58 -10.88
C PHE A 276 -14.17 12.51 -11.38
N ARG A 277 -14.46 11.23 -11.14
CA ARG A 277 -13.58 10.15 -11.59
C ARG A 277 -13.44 10.08 -13.13
N PRO A 278 -12.32 9.58 -13.65
CA PRO A 278 -12.14 9.36 -15.09
C PRO A 278 -13.18 8.39 -15.70
N PRO A 279 -13.61 8.56 -16.96
CA PRO A 279 -14.64 7.72 -17.59
C PRO A 279 -14.29 6.22 -17.70
N VAL A 280 -12.99 5.89 -17.83
CA VAL A 280 -12.49 4.51 -17.88
C VAL A 280 -11.90 4.20 -16.51
N THR A 281 -12.74 3.71 -15.60
CA THR A 281 -12.30 3.42 -14.22
C THR A 281 -11.63 2.05 -14.16
N ARG A 282 -10.56 1.93 -13.35
CA ARG A 282 -9.97 0.62 -13.06
C ARG A 282 -10.93 -0.30 -12.31
N ARG A 283 -12.03 0.21 -11.74
CA ARG A 283 -13.06 -0.58 -11.04
C ARG A 283 -13.58 -1.76 -11.86
N MET A 284 -13.85 -1.57 -13.16
CA MET A 284 -14.29 -2.66 -14.02
C MET A 284 -13.21 -3.75 -14.16
N SER A 285 -11.95 -3.36 -14.30
CA SER A 285 -10.82 -4.29 -14.38
C SER A 285 -10.60 -5.03 -13.05
N LEU A 286 -10.71 -4.32 -11.91
CA LEU A 286 -10.53 -4.88 -10.57
C LEU A 286 -11.60 -5.93 -10.22
N TYR A 287 -12.84 -5.73 -10.69
CA TYR A 287 -13.93 -6.69 -10.48
C TYR A 287 -13.56 -8.10 -10.98
N SER A 288 -13.03 -8.19 -12.21
CA SER A 288 -12.65 -9.47 -12.82
C SER A 288 -11.24 -9.94 -12.48
N ALA A 289 -10.34 -9.03 -12.09
CA ALA A 289 -8.93 -9.35 -11.88
C ALA A 289 -8.70 -10.23 -10.64
N SER A 290 -7.79 -11.19 -10.70
CA SER A 290 -7.49 -12.05 -9.56
C SER A 290 -6.80 -11.27 -8.42
N ALA A 291 -6.74 -11.83 -7.20
CA ALA A 291 -5.94 -11.26 -6.12
C ALA A 291 -4.48 -11.04 -6.55
N HIS A 292 -3.90 -11.99 -7.28
CA HIS A 292 -2.56 -11.87 -7.87
C HIS A 292 -2.45 -10.66 -8.79
N ASP A 293 -3.39 -10.48 -9.73
CA ASP A 293 -3.37 -9.34 -10.65
C ASP A 293 -3.47 -7.99 -9.93
N ILE A 294 -4.28 -7.92 -8.87
CA ILE A 294 -4.39 -6.72 -8.02
C ILE A 294 -3.07 -6.46 -7.29
N MET A 295 -2.40 -7.49 -6.79
CA MET A 295 -1.08 -7.35 -6.17
C MET A 295 -0.01 -6.90 -7.17
N VAL A 296 -0.07 -7.30 -8.44
CA VAL A 296 0.84 -6.79 -9.50
C VAL A 296 0.65 -5.28 -9.68
N LEU A 297 -0.59 -4.80 -9.67
CA LEU A 297 -0.87 -3.35 -9.69
C LEU A 297 -0.33 -2.66 -8.44
N ALA A 298 -0.45 -3.29 -7.26
CA ALA A 298 0.09 -2.75 -6.02
C ALA A 298 1.62 -2.61 -6.08
N MET A 299 2.31 -3.61 -6.64
CA MET A 299 3.76 -3.61 -6.80
C MET A 299 4.27 -2.44 -7.65
N ASP A 300 3.56 -2.07 -8.72
CA ASP A 300 3.90 -0.89 -9.52
C ASP A 300 3.86 0.39 -8.67
N GLN A 301 2.80 0.56 -7.88
CA GLN A 301 2.63 1.72 -6.99
C GLN A 301 3.67 1.72 -5.87
N PHE A 302 3.97 0.57 -5.27
CA PHE A 302 5.03 0.44 -4.28
C PHE A 302 6.40 0.76 -4.87
N SER A 303 6.71 0.29 -6.08
CA SER A 303 8.00 0.57 -6.73
C SER A 303 8.20 2.07 -6.91
N ARG A 304 7.16 2.78 -7.38
CA ARG A 304 7.17 4.25 -7.51
C ARG A 304 7.33 4.94 -6.16
N GLY A 305 6.52 4.56 -5.17
CA GLY A 305 6.57 5.14 -3.83
C GLY A 305 7.92 4.89 -3.12
N ILE A 306 8.43 3.66 -3.12
CA ILE A 306 9.70 3.27 -2.49
C ILE A 306 10.88 4.01 -3.14
N PHE A 307 10.84 4.20 -4.47
CA PHE A 307 11.87 4.93 -5.20
C PHE A 307 11.91 6.42 -4.82
N HIS A 308 10.75 7.06 -4.66
CA HIS A 308 10.63 8.48 -4.31
C HIS A 308 10.60 8.76 -2.80
N MET A 309 10.56 7.72 -1.98
CA MET A 309 10.50 7.85 -0.53
C MET A 309 11.85 8.36 0.04
N PRO A 310 11.87 9.29 1.03
CA PRO A 310 13.11 9.87 1.54
C PRO A 310 14.07 8.83 2.15
N HIS A 311 15.35 8.86 1.77
CA HIS A 311 16.36 7.95 2.30
C HIS A 311 17.22 8.63 3.40
N PRO A 312 17.44 7.99 4.57
CA PRO A 312 18.22 8.57 5.67
C PRO A 312 19.69 8.83 5.34
N HIS A 313 20.28 8.02 4.48
CA HIS A 313 21.73 8.01 4.24
C HIS A 313 22.19 8.92 3.09
N TYR A 314 21.26 9.45 2.30
CA TYR A 314 21.62 10.38 1.23
C TYR A 314 21.56 11.81 1.76
N ALA A 315 22.63 12.57 1.52
CA ALA A 315 22.59 14.00 1.76
C ALA A 315 21.38 14.59 1.02
N PRO A 316 20.69 15.61 1.56
CA PRO A 316 19.50 16.19 0.94
C PRO A 316 19.69 16.62 -0.52
N SER A 317 20.92 16.94 -0.92
CA SER A 317 21.30 17.29 -2.31
C SER A 317 21.30 16.12 -3.30
N HIS A 318 21.31 14.87 -2.81
CA HIS A 318 21.33 13.66 -3.63
C HIS A 318 20.00 12.91 -3.60
N ASN A 319 19.02 13.40 -2.86
CA ASN A 319 17.70 12.80 -2.85
C ASN A 319 16.94 13.22 -4.12
N PRO A 320 16.57 12.29 -5.02
CA PRO A 320 15.85 12.62 -6.26
C PRO A 320 14.53 13.36 -5.97
N SER A 321 13.93 13.15 -4.79
CA SER A 321 12.69 13.79 -4.36
C SER A 321 12.85 15.25 -3.95
N PHE A 322 14.08 15.74 -3.79
CA PHE A 322 14.39 17.10 -3.32
C PHE A 322 15.11 17.96 -4.35
N ILE A 323 15.09 17.57 -5.64
CA ILE A 323 15.55 18.45 -6.74
C ILE A 323 14.51 19.56 -6.96
N HIS A 324 14.32 20.41 -5.95
CA HIS A 324 13.89 21.78 -6.20
C HIS A 324 15.07 22.50 -6.83
N THR A 325 15.03 22.64 -8.15
CA THR A 325 15.93 23.48 -8.95
C THR A 325 16.00 24.90 -8.35
N PRO A 326 17.10 25.30 -7.69
CA PRO A 326 17.40 26.72 -7.58
C PRO A 326 17.87 27.14 -8.98
N GLY A 327 17.31 28.21 -9.51
CA GLY A 327 17.51 28.64 -10.90
C GLY A 327 18.92 28.40 -11.43
N ALA A 328 18.99 27.73 -12.59
CA ALA A 328 20.19 27.62 -13.38
C ALA A 328 20.79 29.02 -13.61
N SER A 329 21.88 29.31 -12.90
CA SER A 329 22.80 30.41 -13.12
C SER A 329 24.11 30.05 -12.43
N GLY A 330 24.98 29.34 -13.14
CA GLY A 330 26.35 29.09 -12.68
C GLY A 330 26.85 27.69 -13.04
N ALA A 331 27.42 27.55 -14.24
CA ALA A 331 28.21 26.39 -14.61
C ALA A 331 29.43 26.25 -13.69
N PRO A 332 29.80 25.04 -13.21
CA PRO A 332 31.15 24.80 -12.76
C PRO A 332 32.00 24.44 -13.98
N ALA A 333 32.89 25.35 -14.36
CA ALA A 333 33.95 25.05 -15.30
C ALA A 333 34.81 23.91 -14.73
N GLN A 334 34.83 22.78 -15.44
CA GLN A 334 35.80 21.72 -15.21
C GLN A 334 37.18 22.22 -15.69
N SER A 335 38.01 22.62 -14.74
CA SER A 335 39.44 22.80 -14.94
C SER A 335 40.12 21.44 -14.77
N SER A 336 40.51 20.85 -15.89
CA SER A 336 41.49 19.76 -15.98
C SER A 336 42.83 20.18 -15.36
N GLY A 337 43.43 19.29 -14.55
CA GLY A 337 44.74 19.47 -13.95
C GLY A 337 45.32 18.15 -13.44
N TYR A 338 46.33 17.65 -14.15
CA TYR A 338 47.04 16.39 -13.97
C TYR A 338 48.02 16.35 -12.76
N PHE A 339 48.17 15.15 -12.19
CA PHE A 339 49.31 14.55 -11.42
C PHE A 339 49.90 15.24 -10.16
N SER A 340 49.82 14.56 -9.00
CA SER A 340 50.95 13.76 -8.44
C SER A 340 50.66 13.21 -7.03
N ALA A 341 51.33 12.09 -6.73
CA ALA A 341 51.11 11.17 -5.64
C ALA A 341 51.81 11.52 -4.30
N ALA A 342 51.40 10.76 -3.29
CA ALA A 342 52.07 10.42 -2.03
C ALA A 342 52.02 11.45 -0.89
N HIS A 343 51.30 11.11 0.19
CA HIS A 343 51.79 10.85 1.56
C HIS A 343 50.57 10.71 2.50
N GLY A 344 50.39 9.54 3.10
CA GLY A 344 49.51 9.39 4.29
C GLY A 344 50.15 10.06 5.51
N PRO A 345 49.38 10.39 6.57
CA PRO A 345 49.08 9.35 7.56
C PRO A 345 47.73 9.44 8.32
N ALA A 346 47.43 8.31 8.98
CA ALA A 346 46.78 8.08 10.28
C ALA A 346 45.40 8.67 10.65
N ALA A 347 44.42 7.76 10.66
CA ALA A 347 43.40 7.50 11.68
C ALA A 347 43.11 8.57 12.75
N HIS A 348 41.87 9.10 12.72
CA HIS A 348 40.98 9.29 13.87
C HIS A 348 39.53 9.42 13.35
N TYR A 349 38.83 8.28 13.21
CA TYR A 349 37.37 8.28 13.05
C TYR A 349 36.73 8.24 14.44
N ALA A 350 36.45 9.43 14.97
CA ALA A 350 35.46 9.63 16.01
C ALA A 350 34.52 10.71 15.48
N SER A 351 33.38 10.29 14.92
CA SER A 351 32.31 11.24 14.60
C SER A 351 31.59 11.60 15.89
N PRO A 352 31.57 12.87 16.30
CA PRO A 352 30.71 13.30 17.38
C PRO A 352 29.26 13.38 16.87
N ALA A 353 28.35 13.09 17.79
CA ALA A 353 26.91 13.13 17.62
C ALA A 353 26.42 14.30 16.76
N SER A 354 25.59 13.97 15.79
CA SER A 354 24.73 14.87 15.01
C SER A 354 23.56 15.36 15.88
N ASP A 355 23.86 16.06 16.97
CA ASP A 355 22.86 16.73 17.81
C ASP A 355 23.20 18.22 17.83
N LEU A 356 22.60 18.98 16.90
CA LEU A 356 22.33 20.42 16.96
C LEU A 356 21.74 20.85 15.61
N SER A 357 20.51 20.38 15.35
CA SER A 357 19.67 20.90 14.28
C SER A 357 19.35 22.35 14.55
N THR A 358 19.81 23.22 13.65
CA THR A 358 19.31 24.58 13.51
C THR A 358 17.83 24.49 13.13
N ALA A 359 16.98 25.07 13.98
CA ALA A 359 15.53 25.11 13.81
C ALA A 359 15.13 26.01 12.63
N SER A 360 15.33 25.55 11.40
CA SER A 360 14.77 26.17 10.20
C SER A 360 13.46 25.48 9.85
N SER A 361 12.34 26.06 10.27
CA SER A 361 11.01 25.92 9.64
C SER A 361 10.64 24.54 9.08
N HIS A 362 10.83 23.47 9.86
CA HIS A 362 10.27 22.18 9.52
C HIS A 362 8.75 22.31 9.62
N SER A 363 8.11 22.09 8.48
CA SER A 363 6.66 21.97 8.36
C SER A 363 6.17 20.96 9.41
N PRO A 364 5.29 21.34 10.36
CA PRO A 364 4.79 20.46 11.43
C PRO A 364 3.96 19.27 10.91
N TYR A 365 3.79 19.15 9.58
CA TYR A 365 3.04 18.10 8.90
C TYR A 365 3.87 16.86 8.55
N GLN A 366 5.17 16.85 8.85
CA GLN A 366 5.94 15.61 8.81
C GLN A 366 5.76 14.89 10.15
N LEU A 367 4.62 14.18 10.30
CA LEU A 367 4.57 12.98 11.15
C LEU A 367 5.92 12.26 11.01
N ALA A 368 6.51 11.82 12.13
CA ALA A 368 7.87 11.30 12.17
C ALA A 368 8.04 10.13 11.20
N PHE A 369 8.36 10.46 9.96
CA PHE A 369 8.37 9.54 8.86
C PHE A 369 9.56 8.60 9.07
N SER A 370 9.27 7.32 9.17
CA SER A 370 10.28 6.27 9.30
C SER A 370 10.22 5.39 8.07
N ARG A 371 11.17 5.58 7.15
CA ARG A 371 11.32 4.72 5.97
C ARG A 371 11.34 3.23 6.33
N PRO A 372 12.11 2.77 7.34
CA PRO A 372 12.04 1.38 7.80
C PRO A 372 10.63 0.93 8.21
N LYS A 373 9.86 1.77 8.93
CA LYS A 373 8.49 1.45 9.34
C LYS A 373 7.57 1.26 8.11
N GLU A 374 7.67 2.13 7.11
CA GLU A 374 6.88 2.00 5.89
C GLU A 374 7.27 0.75 5.09
N LEU A 375 8.56 0.49 4.89
CA LEU A 375 9.04 -0.71 4.18
C LEU A 375 8.57 -2.00 4.88
N PHE A 376 8.67 -2.05 6.21
CA PHE A 376 8.19 -3.18 6.99
C PHE A 376 6.70 -3.39 6.84
N THR A 377 5.92 -2.30 6.91
CA THR A 377 4.46 -2.33 6.77
C THR A 377 4.07 -2.86 5.39
N ILE A 378 4.65 -2.32 4.32
CA ILE A 378 4.38 -2.75 2.93
C ILE A 378 4.68 -4.24 2.76
N ALA A 379 5.86 -4.69 3.17
CA ALA A 379 6.27 -6.09 3.01
C ALA A 379 5.40 -7.04 3.84
N SER A 380 5.02 -6.64 5.05
CA SER A 380 4.16 -7.45 5.94
C SER A 380 2.74 -7.57 5.42
N GLU A 381 2.16 -6.48 4.90
CA GLU A 381 0.82 -6.50 4.30
C GLU A 381 0.81 -7.39 3.04
N VAL A 382 1.82 -7.29 2.18
CA VAL A 382 1.95 -8.15 1.00
C VAL A 382 2.13 -9.61 1.39
N LEU A 383 2.95 -9.90 2.40
CA LEU A 383 3.16 -11.26 2.91
C LEU A 383 1.86 -11.86 3.47
N GLY A 384 1.06 -11.08 4.21
CA GLY A 384 -0.22 -11.56 4.76
C GLY A 384 -1.25 -11.98 3.70
N VAL A 385 -1.25 -11.31 2.53
CA VAL A 385 -2.04 -11.76 1.38
C VAL A 385 -1.39 -12.98 0.74
N ALA A 386 -0.06 -12.97 0.56
CA ALA A 386 0.69 -14.03 -0.08
C ALA A 386 0.50 -15.39 0.62
N GLU A 387 0.49 -15.43 1.94
CA GLU A 387 0.25 -16.64 2.74
C GLU A 387 -1.08 -17.35 2.42
N ARG A 388 -2.08 -16.60 1.92
CA ARG A 388 -3.45 -17.08 1.73
C ARG A 388 -3.85 -17.24 0.26
N LEU A 389 -2.94 -16.97 -0.69
CA LEU A 389 -3.24 -17.21 -2.11
C LEU A 389 -3.39 -18.72 -2.35
N THR A 390 -4.29 -19.08 -3.27
CA THR A 390 -4.63 -20.47 -3.57
C THR A 390 -3.58 -21.19 -4.42
N SER A 391 -2.68 -20.46 -5.08
CA SER A 391 -1.65 -21.02 -5.94
C SER A 391 -0.30 -20.96 -5.25
N GLY A 392 0.33 -22.12 -5.00
CA GLY A 392 1.67 -22.20 -4.42
C GLY A 392 2.71 -21.36 -5.16
N THR A 393 2.73 -21.38 -6.50
CA THR A 393 3.63 -20.54 -7.30
C THR A 393 3.45 -19.05 -7.05
N GLN A 394 2.19 -18.59 -6.90
CA GLN A 394 1.90 -17.19 -6.60
C GLN A 394 2.31 -16.84 -5.16
N ARG A 395 2.08 -17.74 -4.19
CA ARG A 395 2.54 -17.57 -2.80
C ARG A 395 4.05 -17.40 -2.76
N HIS A 396 4.79 -18.29 -3.42
CA HIS A 396 6.24 -18.25 -3.51
C HIS A 396 6.73 -16.92 -4.11
N TYR A 397 6.16 -16.49 -5.24
CA TYR A 397 6.53 -15.22 -5.89
C TYR A 397 6.38 -14.02 -4.94
N TRP A 398 5.23 -13.88 -4.29
CA TRP A 398 4.96 -12.75 -3.42
C TRP A 398 5.71 -12.79 -2.10
N ALA A 399 5.94 -13.97 -1.53
CA ALA A 399 6.80 -14.15 -0.36
C ALA A 399 8.27 -13.81 -0.67
N SER A 400 8.76 -14.18 -1.85
CA SER A 400 10.09 -13.79 -2.33
C SER A 400 10.22 -12.28 -2.52
N TRP A 401 9.20 -11.64 -3.11
CA TRP A 401 9.14 -10.19 -3.22
C TRP A 401 9.18 -9.51 -1.84
N ALA A 402 8.38 -9.97 -0.88
CA ALA A 402 8.36 -9.44 0.48
C ALA A 402 9.72 -9.63 1.19
N ASP A 403 10.37 -10.81 1.06
CA ASP A 403 11.72 -11.04 1.61
C ASP A 403 12.74 -10.04 1.05
N SER A 404 12.63 -9.70 -0.24
CA SER A 404 13.53 -8.72 -0.87
C SER A 404 13.41 -7.32 -0.23
N VAL A 405 12.19 -6.90 0.12
CA VAL A 405 11.93 -5.61 0.79
C VAL A 405 12.43 -5.66 2.24
N PHE A 406 12.17 -6.75 2.97
CA PHE A 406 12.75 -6.94 4.32
C PHE A 406 14.28 -6.96 4.30
N ASN A 407 14.88 -7.53 3.26
CA ASN A 407 16.33 -7.58 3.11
C ASN A 407 16.93 -6.19 2.82
N GLN A 408 16.21 -5.31 2.10
CA GLN A 408 16.61 -3.92 1.91
C GLN A 408 16.74 -3.18 3.25
N MET A 409 15.82 -3.43 4.20
CA MET A 409 15.83 -2.77 5.51
C MET A 409 17.11 -3.04 6.30
N LYS A 410 17.83 -4.14 6.05
CA LYS A 410 19.08 -4.49 6.74
C LYS A 410 20.14 -3.38 6.67
N ASN A 411 20.12 -2.58 5.60
CA ASN A 411 21.07 -1.51 5.37
C ASN A 411 20.54 -0.12 5.74
N GLU A 412 19.24 0.01 6.08
CA GLU A 412 18.57 1.30 6.26
C GLU A 412 17.98 1.49 7.67
N ALA A 413 17.73 0.40 8.41
CA ALA A 413 17.10 0.42 9.71
C ALA A 413 18.13 0.36 10.86
N ASP A 414 17.73 0.90 12.02
CA ASP A 414 18.40 0.55 13.27
C ASP A 414 18.16 -0.94 13.54
N MET A 415 19.18 -1.74 13.28
CA MET A 415 19.09 -3.18 13.38
C MET A 415 18.82 -3.64 14.81
N ASP A 416 19.12 -2.87 15.85
CA ASP A 416 18.85 -3.33 17.21
C ASP A 416 17.35 -3.29 17.52
N ALA A 417 16.62 -2.28 17.03
CA ALA A 417 15.17 -2.21 17.15
C ALA A 417 14.43 -3.16 16.20
N TRP A 418 14.95 -3.36 14.99
CA TRP A 418 14.23 -4.06 13.92
C TRP A 418 14.65 -5.52 13.70
N ARG A 419 15.75 -6.00 14.29
CA ARG A 419 16.27 -7.36 14.03
C ARG A 419 15.28 -8.45 14.39
N GLY A 420 14.60 -8.38 15.54
CA GLY A 420 13.58 -9.36 15.93
C GLY A 420 12.43 -9.45 14.91
N PRO A 421 11.70 -8.34 14.66
CA PRO A 421 10.62 -8.30 13.68
C PRO A 421 11.03 -8.72 12.27
N ILE A 422 12.20 -8.27 11.77
CA ILE A 422 12.71 -8.65 10.45
C ILE A 422 13.01 -10.16 10.40
N LEU A 423 13.65 -10.74 11.42
CA LEU A 423 13.94 -12.17 11.43
C LEU A 423 12.65 -13.00 11.42
N SER A 424 11.65 -12.62 12.22
CA SER A 424 10.34 -13.27 12.24
C SER A 424 9.64 -13.20 10.87
N ALA A 425 9.54 -12.01 10.30
CA ALA A 425 8.88 -11.79 9.01
C ALA A 425 9.58 -12.51 7.85
N ARG A 426 10.92 -12.51 7.83
CA ARG A 426 11.69 -13.30 6.86
C ARG A 426 11.50 -14.80 7.04
N GLY A 427 11.46 -15.29 8.28
CA GLY A 427 11.12 -16.68 8.57
C GLY A 427 9.77 -17.08 7.94
N ARG A 428 8.75 -16.23 8.06
CA ARG A 428 7.45 -16.42 7.40
C ARG A 428 7.56 -16.44 5.88
N CYS A 429 8.32 -15.52 5.26
CA CYS A 429 8.55 -15.57 3.81
C CYS A 429 9.14 -16.91 3.37
N TRP A 430 10.17 -17.40 4.08
CA TRP A 430 10.85 -18.66 3.76
C TRP A 430 9.98 -19.88 4.02
N LEU A 431 9.13 -19.85 5.05
CA LEU A 431 8.13 -20.88 5.30
C LEU A 431 7.17 -21.00 4.11
N VAL A 432 6.62 -19.88 3.64
CA VAL A 432 5.72 -19.84 2.47
C VAL A 432 6.43 -20.33 1.20
N MET A 433 7.66 -19.87 0.96
CA MET A 433 8.43 -20.29 -0.22
C MET A 433 8.76 -21.78 -0.21
N GLY A 434 9.07 -22.34 0.96
CA GLY A 434 9.40 -23.76 1.15
C GLY A 434 8.18 -24.68 1.17
N SER A 435 7.03 -24.22 1.66
CA SER A 435 5.78 -25.00 1.71
C SER A 435 4.98 -24.95 0.40
N ALA A 436 5.13 -23.89 -0.40
CA ALA A 436 4.44 -23.73 -1.69
C ALA A 436 4.48 -24.95 -2.63
N PRO A 437 5.64 -25.59 -2.90
CA PRO A 437 5.70 -26.77 -3.77
C PRO A 437 5.22 -28.06 -3.08
N VAL A 438 5.07 -28.07 -1.74
CA VAL A 438 4.72 -29.26 -0.97
C VAL A 438 3.28 -29.70 -1.24
N GLU A 439 2.35 -28.76 -1.43
CA GLU A 439 0.94 -29.09 -1.72
C GLU A 439 0.80 -29.98 -2.98
N ASP A 440 1.60 -29.72 -4.02
CA ASP A 440 1.61 -30.55 -5.24
C ASP A 440 2.27 -31.93 -4.98
N MET A 441 3.25 -31.98 -4.08
CA MET A 441 3.94 -33.22 -3.69
C MET A 441 3.08 -34.10 -2.80
N GLU A 442 2.27 -33.53 -1.91
CA GLU A 442 1.37 -34.25 -1.01
C GLU A 442 0.43 -35.16 -1.80
N ALA A 443 -0.19 -34.66 -2.87
CA ALA A 443 -1.01 -35.47 -3.76
C ALA A 443 -0.23 -36.62 -4.44
N ALA A 444 1.06 -36.44 -4.72
CA ALA A 444 1.91 -37.51 -5.24
C ALA A 444 2.27 -38.54 -4.17
N LEU A 445 2.58 -38.09 -2.95
CA LEU A 445 2.89 -38.94 -1.80
C LEU A 445 1.68 -39.77 -1.38
N GLU A 446 0.48 -39.19 -1.36
CA GLU A 446 -0.79 -39.90 -1.14
C GLU A 446 -1.04 -40.99 -2.18
N ALA A 447 -0.60 -40.78 -3.42
CA ALA A 447 -0.64 -41.77 -4.48
C ALA A 447 0.48 -42.84 -4.38
N GLY A 448 1.32 -42.80 -3.33
CA GLY A 448 2.43 -43.72 -3.09
C GLY A 448 3.70 -43.45 -3.91
N ARG A 449 3.78 -42.30 -4.56
CA ARG A 449 4.93 -41.92 -5.41
C ARG A 449 6.04 -41.26 -4.59
N THR A 450 6.83 -42.06 -3.88
CA THR A 450 7.91 -41.57 -3.02
C THR A 450 9.08 -40.96 -3.79
N GLU A 451 9.20 -41.23 -5.09
CA GLU A 451 10.26 -40.67 -5.94
C GLU A 451 10.23 -39.14 -6.01
N VAL A 452 9.07 -38.52 -5.73
CA VAL A 452 8.92 -37.06 -5.68
C VAL A 452 9.81 -36.43 -4.60
N LEU A 453 10.12 -37.15 -3.52
CA LEU A 453 11.03 -36.66 -2.46
C LEU A 453 12.46 -36.42 -2.97
N HIS A 454 12.83 -37.03 -4.08
CA HIS A 454 14.15 -36.88 -4.72
C HIS A 454 14.13 -35.90 -5.89
N SER A 455 13.03 -35.19 -6.12
CA SER A 455 12.96 -34.16 -7.16
C SER A 455 13.75 -32.90 -6.76
N ALA A 456 14.11 -32.08 -7.74
CA ALA A 456 14.77 -30.81 -7.51
C ALA A 456 13.87 -29.86 -6.69
N GLU A 457 12.57 -29.86 -6.98
CA GLU A 457 11.59 -29.06 -6.26
C GLU A 457 11.52 -29.45 -4.78
N ALA A 458 11.63 -30.75 -4.45
CA ALA A 458 11.67 -31.22 -3.06
C ALA A 458 12.96 -30.81 -2.35
N GLU A 459 14.08 -30.72 -3.07
CA GLU A 459 15.34 -30.20 -2.54
C GLU A 459 15.25 -28.70 -2.22
N ASP A 460 14.75 -27.91 -3.17
CA ASP A 460 14.51 -26.46 -2.99
C ASP A 460 13.54 -26.19 -1.83
N ALA A 461 12.48 -27.00 -1.69
CA ALA A 461 11.52 -26.92 -0.59
C ALA A 461 12.20 -27.16 0.77
N ARG A 462 13.03 -28.19 0.87
CA ARG A 462 13.80 -28.49 2.10
C ARG A 462 14.78 -27.37 2.45
N GLU A 463 15.47 -26.80 1.46
CA GLU A 463 16.37 -25.66 1.68
C GLU A 463 15.58 -24.45 2.22
N GLY A 464 14.43 -24.15 1.59
CA GLY A 464 13.57 -23.06 2.02
C GLY A 464 13.06 -23.21 3.46
N LEU A 465 12.61 -24.40 3.83
CA LEU A 465 12.16 -24.73 5.19
C LEU A 465 13.30 -24.67 6.21
N ALA A 466 14.49 -25.17 5.85
CA ALA A 466 15.68 -25.06 6.71
C ALA A 466 16.06 -23.58 6.96
N MET A 467 15.96 -22.74 5.94
CA MET A 467 16.15 -21.30 6.08
C MET A 467 15.11 -20.67 7.00
N ALA A 468 13.83 -21.03 6.85
CA ALA A 468 12.74 -20.58 7.72
C ALA A 468 13.01 -20.91 9.19
N ILE A 469 13.35 -22.18 9.49
CA ILE A 469 13.72 -22.66 10.83
C ILE A 469 14.87 -21.80 11.40
N SER A 470 15.92 -21.57 10.61
CA SER A 470 17.07 -20.77 11.06
C SER A 470 16.67 -19.32 11.42
N PHE A 471 15.71 -18.74 10.71
CA PHE A 471 15.22 -17.38 10.97
C PHE A 471 14.38 -17.34 12.24
N PHE A 472 13.47 -18.29 12.43
CA PHE A 472 12.65 -18.38 13.63
C PHE A 472 13.47 -18.66 14.89
N GLU A 473 14.46 -19.55 14.84
CA GLU A 473 15.39 -19.78 15.96
C GLU A 473 16.12 -18.49 16.37
N ARG A 474 16.61 -17.73 15.38
CA ARG A 474 17.28 -16.44 15.63
C ARG A 474 16.30 -15.41 16.19
N ALA A 475 15.07 -15.36 15.68
CA ALA A 475 14.02 -14.47 16.18
C ALA A 475 13.66 -14.80 17.65
N LYS A 476 13.47 -16.08 17.97
CA LYS A 476 13.24 -16.58 19.33
C LYS A 476 14.38 -16.22 20.28
N GLY A 477 15.63 -16.36 19.83
CA GLY A 477 16.80 -15.93 20.58
C GLY A 477 16.83 -14.42 20.86
N GLN A 478 16.44 -13.59 19.88
CA GLN A 478 16.32 -12.13 20.09
C GLN A 478 15.18 -11.78 21.06
N ALA A 479 14.05 -12.47 20.97
CA ALA A 479 12.93 -12.28 21.90
C ALA A 479 13.34 -12.61 23.34
N ALA A 480 14.05 -13.72 23.55
CA ALA A 480 14.55 -14.09 24.87
C ALA A 480 15.49 -13.02 25.47
N LEU A 481 16.43 -12.49 24.67
CA LEU A 481 17.32 -11.42 25.09
C LEU A 481 16.57 -10.12 25.42
N ALA A 482 15.53 -9.79 24.66
CA ALA A 482 14.69 -8.62 24.91
C ALA A 482 13.91 -8.74 26.22
N VAL A 483 13.34 -9.92 26.50
CA VAL A 483 12.63 -10.21 27.76
C VAL A 483 13.55 -10.12 28.97
N GLU A 484 14.79 -10.60 28.86
CA GLU A 484 15.80 -10.49 29.92
C GLU A 484 16.24 -9.03 30.16
N ALA A 485 16.41 -8.26 29.09
CA ALA A 485 16.85 -6.86 29.17
C ALA A 485 15.76 -5.91 29.71
N PHE A 486 14.50 -6.15 29.35
CA PHE A 486 13.37 -5.28 29.71
C PHE A 486 12.16 -6.09 30.21
N PRO A 487 12.19 -6.55 31.48
CA PRO A 487 11.08 -7.30 32.06
C PRO A 487 9.79 -6.45 32.07
N GLY A 488 8.81 -6.82 31.23
CA GLY A 488 7.51 -6.13 31.14
C GLY A 488 7.29 -5.29 29.88
N LEU A 489 8.27 -5.17 28.98
CA LEU A 489 8.02 -4.71 27.62
C LEU A 489 7.26 -5.83 26.87
N GLY A 490 6.26 -5.46 26.06
CA GLY A 490 5.23 -6.37 25.54
C GLY A 490 5.72 -7.68 24.90
N VAL A 491 4.79 -8.64 24.81
CA VAL A 491 5.03 -9.98 24.27
C VAL A 491 5.55 -9.86 22.84
N ALA A 492 6.83 -10.17 22.63
CA ALA A 492 7.37 -10.35 21.27
C ALA A 492 6.55 -11.44 20.57
N ASP A 493 6.33 -11.30 19.27
CA ASP A 493 5.59 -12.30 18.47
C ASP A 493 6.16 -13.69 18.74
N ASP A 494 5.34 -14.57 19.31
CA ASP A 494 5.74 -15.93 19.58
C ASP A 494 5.84 -16.70 18.25
N VAL A 495 7.08 -16.94 17.83
CA VAL A 495 7.40 -17.65 16.58
C VAL A 495 7.40 -19.17 16.76
N SER A 496 7.21 -19.70 17.97
CA SER A 496 7.24 -21.14 18.22
C SER A 496 6.20 -21.94 17.41
N PRO A 497 4.94 -21.48 17.22
CA PRO A 497 3.99 -22.18 16.35
C PRO A 497 4.47 -22.28 14.90
N LEU A 498 5.04 -21.21 14.35
CA LEU A 498 5.56 -21.17 12.98
C LEU A 498 6.82 -22.02 12.82
N LEU A 499 7.66 -22.08 13.86
CA LEU A 499 8.82 -22.96 13.91
C LEU A 499 8.40 -24.44 13.94
N ALA A 500 7.38 -24.79 14.72
CA ALA A 500 6.82 -26.13 14.77
C ALA A 500 6.22 -26.54 13.41
N GLU A 501 5.48 -25.64 12.76
CA GLU A 501 4.96 -25.84 11.40
C GLU A 501 6.08 -26.11 10.40
N ALA A 502 7.13 -25.27 10.37
CA ALA A 502 8.26 -25.45 9.46
C ALA A 502 8.97 -26.80 9.67
N LEU A 503 9.13 -27.23 10.93
CA LEU A 503 9.72 -28.53 11.28
C LEU A 503 8.85 -29.70 10.83
N LEU A 504 7.52 -29.59 11.01
CA LEU A 504 6.55 -30.61 10.61
C LEU A 504 6.57 -30.81 9.08
N VAL A 505 6.50 -29.72 8.32
CA VAL A 505 6.53 -29.78 6.85
C VAL A 505 7.88 -30.33 6.37
N LEU A 506 8.99 -29.95 7.01
CA LEU A 506 10.31 -30.49 6.67
C LEU A 506 10.41 -31.99 6.97
N ALA A 507 9.81 -32.46 8.06
CA ALA A 507 9.74 -33.88 8.40
C ALA A 507 9.00 -34.67 7.32
N ASN A 508 7.86 -34.16 6.83
CA ASN A 508 7.07 -34.77 5.75
C ASN A 508 7.88 -34.93 4.44
N LEU A 509 8.81 -34.01 4.16
CA LEU A 509 9.68 -34.06 2.98
C LEU A 509 10.98 -34.85 3.17
N THR A 510 11.22 -35.40 4.38
CA THR A 510 12.47 -36.09 4.71
C THR A 510 12.34 -37.59 4.46
N ALA A 511 13.15 -38.10 3.52
CA ALA A 511 13.15 -39.52 3.15
C ALA A 511 13.82 -40.45 4.20
N ASP A 512 14.77 -39.93 4.98
CA ASP A 512 15.44 -40.68 6.04
C ASP A 512 14.56 -40.76 7.29
N GLU A 513 14.18 -41.97 7.67
CA GLU A 513 13.23 -42.21 8.76
C GLU A 513 13.73 -41.70 10.11
N ASN A 514 15.02 -41.89 10.43
CA ASN A 514 15.57 -41.44 11.71
C ASN A 514 15.55 -39.92 11.84
N LYS A 515 15.97 -39.20 10.78
CA LYS A 515 15.91 -37.73 10.74
C LYS A 515 14.49 -37.21 10.79
N ARG A 516 13.56 -37.91 10.13
CA ARG A 516 12.14 -37.55 10.16
C ARG A 516 11.56 -37.62 11.58
N GLU A 517 11.83 -38.70 12.31
CA GLU A 517 11.40 -38.85 13.72
C GLU A 517 12.02 -37.79 14.65
N GLU A 518 13.29 -37.41 14.41
CA GLU A 518 13.94 -36.32 15.14
C GLU A 518 13.23 -34.97 14.91
N LEU A 519 12.89 -34.67 13.65
CA LEU A 519 12.17 -33.44 13.30
C LEU A 519 10.76 -33.41 13.91
N TYR A 520 10.03 -34.52 13.91
CA TYR A 520 8.72 -34.59 14.57
C TYR A 520 8.81 -34.39 16.08
N THR A 521 9.74 -35.05 16.75
CA THR A 521 9.97 -34.88 18.20
C THR A 521 10.28 -33.42 18.53
N ARG A 522 11.08 -32.78 17.67
CA ARG A 522 11.42 -31.37 17.80
C ARG A 522 10.22 -30.46 17.57
N ALA A 523 9.43 -30.71 16.53
CA ALA A 523 8.20 -29.97 16.24
C ALA A 523 7.22 -30.03 17.42
N GLN A 524 7.03 -31.21 18.02
CA GLN A 524 6.19 -31.40 19.21
C GLN A 524 6.69 -30.62 20.42
N THR A 525 8.02 -30.54 20.61
CA THR A 525 8.62 -29.75 21.68
C THR A 525 8.37 -28.25 21.51
N GLU A 526 8.43 -27.76 20.28
CA GLU A 526 8.22 -26.34 19.95
C GLU A 526 6.74 -25.94 19.97
N ALA A 527 5.84 -26.86 19.64
CA ALA A 527 4.40 -26.62 19.60
C ALA A 527 3.76 -26.44 20.98
N GLY A 528 4.41 -26.91 22.05
CA GLY A 528 3.88 -26.88 23.41
C GLY A 528 2.74 -27.87 23.65
N GLU A 529 2.04 -27.73 24.78
CA GLU A 529 0.94 -28.64 25.18
C GLU A 529 -0.33 -28.49 24.32
N ASP A 530 -0.48 -27.36 23.60
CA ASP A 530 -1.70 -27.02 22.87
C ASP A 530 -1.86 -27.79 21.53
N LEU A 531 -0.80 -28.43 21.05
CA LEU A 531 -0.77 -29.18 19.78
C LEU A 531 -0.60 -30.67 20.07
N GLN A 532 -1.61 -31.28 20.70
CA GLN A 532 -1.78 -32.74 20.65
C GLN A 532 -2.13 -33.14 19.21
N LEU A 533 -1.09 -33.33 18.39
CA LEU A 533 -1.22 -33.92 17.06
C LEU A 533 -1.91 -35.28 17.22
N ASP A 534 -3.08 -35.48 16.59
CA ASP A 534 -3.85 -36.73 16.53
C ASP A 534 -3.10 -37.87 15.76
N LEU A 535 -1.77 -37.85 15.74
CA LEU A 535 -0.90 -38.84 15.10
C LEU A 535 -1.10 -40.26 15.66
N ASP A 536 -1.51 -40.36 16.94
CA ASP A 536 -1.70 -41.65 17.62
C ASP A 536 -2.90 -42.47 17.11
N ALA A 537 -3.86 -41.85 16.41
CA ALA A 537 -5.07 -42.54 15.94
C ALA A 537 -4.82 -43.41 14.69
N SER A 538 -3.84 -43.05 13.85
CA SER A 538 -3.58 -43.75 12.58
C SER A 538 -2.68 -44.99 12.75
N MET A 539 -1.75 -44.97 13.72
CA MET A 539 -0.82 -46.10 13.92
C MET A 539 -1.39 -47.27 14.73
N LYS A 540 -2.46 -47.09 15.51
CA LYS A 540 -3.05 -48.16 16.34
C LYS A 540 -4.13 -49.01 15.65
N GLY A 541 -4.48 -48.73 14.40
CA GLY A 541 -5.53 -49.47 13.66
C GLY A 541 -5.11 -50.82 13.05
N GLY A 542 -3.85 -51.24 13.19
CA GLY A 542 -3.29 -52.38 12.45
C GLY A 542 -2.73 -53.49 13.33
N LYS A 543 -3.58 -54.23 14.05
CA LYS A 543 -3.42 -55.64 14.50
C LYS A 543 -4.18 -55.87 15.80
N GLU A 544 -5.36 -56.44 15.71
CA GLU A 544 -5.66 -57.68 16.44
C GLU A 544 -6.48 -58.55 15.48
N ASP A 545 -5.78 -59.45 14.78
CA ASP A 545 -6.39 -60.60 14.13
C ASP A 545 -7.14 -61.38 15.21
N GLU A 546 -8.46 -61.19 15.28
CA GLU A 546 -9.32 -62.03 16.10
C GLU A 546 -9.25 -63.45 15.52
N PRO A 547 -8.77 -64.45 16.29
CA PRO A 547 -8.73 -65.82 15.80
C PRO A 547 -10.16 -66.29 15.57
N MET A 548 -10.51 -66.52 14.30
CA MET A 548 -11.78 -67.12 13.91
C MET A 548 -11.90 -68.50 14.58
N ASP A 549 -12.71 -68.58 15.62
CA ASP A 549 -13.02 -69.81 16.33
C ASP A 549 -13.94 -70.65 15.43
N VAL A 550 -13.42 -71.78 14.94
CA VAL A 550 -14.16 -72.72 14.11
C VAL A 550 -14.85 -73.71 15.05
N SER A 551 -16.17 -73.60 15.19
CA SER A 551 -17.03 -74.59 15.85
C SER A 551 -18.22 -74.97 14.99
#